data_AF-A0AAW6T1F8-F1
#
_entry.id   AF-A0AAW6T1F8-F1
#
_cell.length_a   1.000
_cell.length_b   1.000
_cell.length_c   1.000
_cell.angle_alpha   90.00
_cell.angle_beta   90.00
_cell.angle_gamma   90.00
#
_symmetry.space_group_name_H-M   'P 1'
#
loop_
_entity.id
_entity.type
_entity.pdbx_description
1 polymer ?
#
loop_
_entity_poly.entity_id
_entity_poly.type
_entity_poly.pdbx_seq_one_letter_code
_entity_poly.pdbx_strand_id
1 'polypeptide(L)'
;MKIYFGLILVVLFLILPIIVRAETEGYDIVSKNNKENITLYAKKMKGLFRDFKIDFKGEIYSRPFWISAINPTYAPQIIYKDINKDQEKELIIILTKGYGTGVLWQDVYVFNTMDNRLDVNEVIVDNPLAIIHKKVKTKLTVQKAEINVNDKKCIVDITALKIKPENLFNDIGFGSIIDYEVRDNQLIVSIAGQISPASFIGSVVIVYEYRDKMYQAKSVEFQPCS
;
A
#
# COMPACT_ATOMS: atom_id res chain seq x y z
N MET A 1 -34.10 49.15 -15.65
CA MET A 1 -32.63 49.06 -15.49
C MET A 1 -32.30 48.76 -14.04
N LYS A 2 -31.77 47.56 -13.78
CA LYS A 2 -30.84 47.13 -12.72
C LYS A 2 -31.17 45.69 -12.31
N ILE A 3 -30.52 44.77 -13.02
CA ILE A 3 -30.48 43.35 -12.73
C ILE A 3 -29.47 43.19 -11.57
N TYR A 4 -29.95 42.79 -10.39
CA TYR A 4 -29.09 42.34 -9.29
C TYR A 4 -28.72 40.87 -9.53
N PHE A 5 -27.72 40.64 -10.38
CA PHE A 5 -27.01 39.37 -10.45
C PHE A 5 -25.62 39.58 -9.87
N GLY A 6 -25.42 39.16 -8.64
CA GLY A 6 -24.08 39.17 -8.06
C GLY A 6 -24.05 39.11 -6.55
N LEU A 7 -24.49 37.99 -5.95
CA LEU A 7 -24.03 37.61 -4.61
C LEU A 7 -24.39 36.16 -4.18
N ILE A 8 -24.25 35.15 -5.03
CA ILE A 8 -24.47 33.74 -4.63
C ILE A 8 -23.20 32.86 -4.70
N LEU A 9 -22.10 33.32 -5.31
CA LEU A 9 -20.95 32.44 -5.56
C LEU A 9 -19.86 32.43 -4.46
N VAL A 10 -19.92 33.31 -3.45
CA VAL A 10 -18.86 33.39 -2.41
C VAL A 10 -19.21 32.60 -1.14
N VAL A 11 -20.48 32.25 -0.93
CA VAL A 11 -20.93 31.56 0.29
C VAL A 11 -20.62 30.05 0.24
N LEU A 12 -20.67 29.42 -0.93
CA LEU A 12 -20.40 27.96 -1.06
C LEU A 12 -18.94 27.59 -0.72
N PHE A 13 -17.97 28.44 -1.08
CA PHE A 13 -16.55 28.18 -0.86
C PHE A 13 -16.11 28.32 0.62
N LEU A 14 -16.82 29.10 1.43
CA LEU A 14 -16.51 29.24 2.86
C LEU A 14 -17.10 28.09 3.68
N ILE A 15 -18.19 27.46 3.23
CA ILE A 15 -18.88 26.42 3.98
C ILE A 15 -18.09 25.10 3.98
N LEU A 16 -17.53 24.69 2.83
CA LEU A 16 -16.76 23.44 2.70
C LEU A 16 -15.60 23.32 3.72
N PRO A 17 -14.67 24.29 3.84
CA PRO A 17 -13.59 24.20 4.82
C PRO A 17 -14.08 24.22 6.28
N ILE A 18 -15.24 24.83 6.56
CA ILE A 18 -15.85 24.82 7.90
C ILE A 18 -16.37 23.42 8.25
N ILE A 19 -17.04 22.74 7.31
CA ILE A 19 -17.54 21.37 7.49
C ILE A 19 -16.38 20.39 7.70
N VAL A 20 -15.36 20.43 6.84
CA VAL A 20 -14.15 19.61 6.97
C VAL A 20 -13.51 19.79 8.35
N ARG A 21 -13.37 21.04 8.82
CA ARG A 21 -12.79 21.36 10.12
C ARG A 21 -13.60 20.79 11.29
N ALA A 22 -14.92 20.86 11.23
CA ALA A 22 -15.80 20.28 12.26
C ALA A 22 -15.71 18.75 12.28
N GLU A 23 -15.68 18.11 11.11
CA GLU A 23 -15.59 16.64 11.04
C GLU A 23 -14.22 16.10 11.45
N THR A 24 -13.16 16.88 11.33
CA THR A 24 -11.78 16.47 11.65
C THR A 24 -11.29 17.01 12.99
N GLU A 25 -12.18 17.61 13.79
CA GLU A 25 -11.84 18.07 15.13
C GLU A 25 -11.36 16.89 16.00
N GLY A 26 -10.18 17.05 16.60
CA GLY A 26 -9.54 15.99 17.40
C GLY A 26 -8.81 14.92 16.59
N TYR A 27 -8.59 15.11 15.28
CA TYR A 27 -7.75 14.26 14.45
C TYR A 27 -6.41 14.95 14.12
N ASP A 28 -5.35 14.16 14.01
CA ASP A 28 -4.04 14.61 13.53
C ASP A 28 -3.99 14.49 12.00
N ILE A 29 -3.35 15.45 11.32
CA ILE A 29 -2.94 15.29 9.92
C ILE A 29 -1.76 14.32 9.89
N VAL A 30 -1.94 13.17 9.27
CA VAL A 30 -0.91 12.12 9.20
C VAL A 30 -0.24 12.02 7.84
N SER A 31 -0.86 12.56 6.79
CA SER A 31 -0.27 12.70 5.46
C SER A 31 -1.02 13.76 4.66
N LYS A 32 -0.34 14.41 3.71
CA LYS A 32 -0.94 15.45 2.88
C LYS A 32 -0.34 15.52 1.49
N ASN A 33 -1.19 15.52 0.48
CA ASN A 33 -0.84 15.86 -0.90
C ASN A 33 -1.41 17.26 -1.21
N ASN A 34 -0.60 18.29 -1.00
CA ASN A 34 -1.01 19.69 -1.22
C ASN A 34 -1.38 19.99 -2.67
N LYS A 35 -0.70 19.35 -3.63
CA LYS A 35 -0.90 19.61 -5.07
C LYS A 35 -2.30 19.20 -5.52
N GLU A 36 -2.79 18.08 -5.00
CA GLU A 36 -4.06 17.48 -5.42
C GLU A 36 -5.20 17.76 -4.41
N ASN A 37 -4.93 18.55 -3.35
CA ASN A 37 -5.86 18.85 -2.26
C ASN A 37 -6.43 17.59 -1.57
N ILE A 38 -5.53 16.70 -1.14
CA ILE A 38 -5.90 15.46 -0.45
C ILE A 38 -5.18 15.42 0.90
N THR A 39 -5.93 15.22 1.98
CA THR A 39 -5.37 15.13 3.33
C THR A 39 -5.85 13.87 4.02
N LEU A 40 -4.94 13.16 4.68
CA LEU A 40 -5.27 12.00 5.50
C LEU A 40 -5.16 12.39 6.96
N TYR A 41 -6.23 12.12 7.70
CA TYR A 41 -6.34 12.35 9.13
C TYR A 41 -6.47 11.03 9.87
N ALA A 42 -5.99 10.98 11.11
CA ALA A 42 -6.20 9.85 12.01
C ALA A 42 -6.15 10.27 13.48
N LYS A 43 -6.63 9.43 14.38
CA LYS A 43 -6.45 9.58 15.83
C LYS A 43 -5.30 8.75 16.33
N LYS A 44 -4.52 9.31 17.24
CA LYS A 44 -3.53 8.57 18.03
C LYS A 44 -4.23 7.80 19.15
N MET A 45 -4.23 6.47 19.05
CA MET A 45 -4.90 5.58 20.00
C MET A 45 -4.02 4.36 20.31
N LYS A 46 -3.66 4.18 21.58
CA LYS A 46 -2.84 3.04 22.06
C LYS A 46 -1.53 2.88 21.25
N GLY A 47 -0.84 4.00 20.96
CA GLY A 47 0.44 4.00 20.24
C GLY A 47 0.36 3.81 18.72
N LEU A 48 -0.84 3.77 18.14
CA LEU A 48 -1.07 3.62 16.70
C LEU A 48 -1.98 4.73 16.19
N PHE A 49 -1.88 5.05 14.90
CA PHE A 49 -2.92 5.77 14.19
C PHE A 49 -4.08 4.83 13.92
N ARG A 50 -5.30 5.27 14.22
CA ARG A 50 -6.57 4.57 14.04
C ARG A 50 -7.66 5.56 13.67
N ASP A 51 -8.83 5.07 13.29
CA ASP A 51 -9.99 5.91 12.97
C ASP A 51 -9.61 6.93 11.89
N PHE A 52 -9.31 6.45 10.67
CA PHE A 52 -8.81 7.32 9.61
C PHE A 52 -9.94 8.10 8.94
N LYS A 53 -9.62 9.29 8.44
CA LYS A 53 -10.47 10.09 7.56
C LYS A 53 -9.67 10.59 6.36
N ILE A 54 -10.24 10.42 5.18
CA ILE A 54 -9.70 10.97 3.94
C ILE A 54 -10.50 12.24 3.64
N ASP A 55 -9.83 13.38 3.61
CA ASP A 55 -10.35 14.57 2.95
C ASP A 55 -9.88 14.53 1.51
N PHE A 56 -10.80 14.19 0.62
CA PHE A 56 -10.56 14.17 -0.81
C PHE A 56 -11.26 15.38 -1.43
N LYS A 57 -10.47 16.41 -1.75
CA LYS A 57 -10.95 17.63 -2.41
C LYS A 57 -12.10 18.32 -1.66
N GLY A 58 -12.15 18.22 -0.33
CA GLY A 58 -13.17 18.84 0.52
C GLY A 58 -14.32 17.92 0.94
N GLU A 59 -14.41 16.69 0.39
CA GLU A 59 -15.34 15.67 0.87
C GLU A 59 -14.63 14.70 1.84
N ILE A 60 -15.26 14.40 2.97
CA ILE A 60 -14.70 13.53 4.01
C ILE A 60 -15.22 12.10 3.86
N TYR A 61 -14.29 11.15 3.89
CA TYR A 61 -14.58 9.71 3.86
C TYR A 61 -13.96 9.02 5.07
N SER A 62 -14.79 8.36 5.87
CA SER A 62 -14.33 7.68 7.10
C SER A 62 -13.82 6.27 6.81
N ARG A 63 -12.74 5.88 7.49
CA ARG A 63 -12.09 4.55 7.43
C ARG A 63 -11.74 4.09 8.86
N PRO A 64 -12.75 3.71 9.66
CA PRO A 64 -12.59 3.49 11.10
C PRO A 64 -11.67 2.30 11.45
N PHE A 65 -11.56 1.32 10.55
CA PHE A 65 -10.81 0.08 10.77
C PHE A 65 -9.36 0.13 10.29
N TRP A 66 -8.96 1.21 9.62
CA TRP A 66 -7.57 1.38 9.20
C TRP A 66 -6.66 1.61 10.39
N ILE A 67 -5.45 1.07 10.28
CA ILE A 67 -4.41 1.21 11.29
C ILE A 67 -3.09 1.56 10.60
N SER A 68 -2.30 2.40 11.25
CA SER A 68 -0.92 2.64 10.85
C SER A 68 -0.05 2.90 12.07
N ALA A 69 1.22 2.62 11.94
CA ALA A 69 2.22 2.93 12.94
C ALA A 69 2.49 4.44 12.96
N ILE A 70 2.89 4.93 14.14
CA ILE A 70 3.25 6.34 14.35
C ILE A 70 4.75 6.46 14.18
N ASN A 71 5.20 6.60 12.94
CA ASN A 71 6.62 6.74 12.61
C ASN A 71 6.79 7.63 11.36
N PRO A 72 7.58 8.73 11.41
CA PRO A 72 7.77 9.60 10.27
C PRO A 72 8.41 8.95 9.04
N THR A 73 9.32 8.00 9.23
CA THR A 73 9.96 7.25 8.13
C THR A 73 8.98 6.32 7.43
N TYR A 74 8.01 5.79 8.17
CA TYR A 74 6.97 4.89 7.68
C TYR A 74 5.59 5.56 7.68
N ALA A 75 5.56 6.87 7.44
CA ALA A 75 4.33 7.64 7.45
C ALA A 75 3.35 7.15 6.38
N PRO A 76 2.03 7.27 6.60
CA PRO A 76 1.02 6.99 5.58
C PRO A 76 1.31 7.72 4.27
N GLN A 77 1.16 7.03 3.15
CA GLN A 77 1.40 7.60 1.82
C GLN A 77 0.06 7.88 1.12
N ILE A 78 0.01 9.01 0.41
CA ILE A 78 -1.10 9.38 -0.47
C ILE A 78 -0.55 9.48 -1.89
N ILE A 79 -1.00 8.60 -2.77
CA ILE A 79 -0.59 8.57 -4.17
C ILE A 79 -1.86 8.76 -5.01
N TYR A 80 -1.83 9.74 -5.92
CA TYR A 80 -2.97 10.03 -6.80
C TYR A 80 -2.51 9.97 -8.25
N LYS A 81 -2.76 8.85 -8.92
CA LYS A 81 -2.16 8.50 -10.21
C LYS A 81 -3.05 7.54 -10.98
N ASP A 82 -3.11 7.71 -12.30
CA ASP A 82 -3.71 6.74 -13.23
C ASP A 82 -2.81 5.50 -13.29
N ILE A 83 -3.27 4.41 -12.68
CA ILE A 83 -2.56 3.11 -12.67
C ILE A 83 -3.32 2.02 -13.46
N ASN A 84 -4.56 2.29 -13.88
CA ASN A 84 -5.37 1.37 -14.69
C ASN A 84 -5.35 1.72 -16.20
N LYS A 85 -4.83 2.90 -16.57
CA LYS A 85 -4.70 3.46 -17.92
C LYS A 85 -6.00 3.87 -18.59
N ASP A 86 -7.02 4.22 -17.82
CA ASP A 86 -8.30 4.73 -18.32
C ASP A 86 -8.35 6.28 -18.44
N GLN A 87 -7.24 6.96 -18.15
CA GLN A 87 -7.08 8.42 -18.13
C GLN A 87 -7.67 9.13 -16.89
N GLU A 88 -8.33 8.40 -16.00
CA GLU A 88 -8.71 8.87 -14.67
C GLU A 88 -7.66 8.42 -13.64
N LYS A 89 -7.50 9.20 -12.56
CA LYS A 89 -6.53 8.88 -11.51
C LYS A 89 -7.22 8.06 -10.41
N GLU A 90 -6.53 7.05 -9.90
CA GLU A 90 -6.91 6.38 -8.65
C GLU A 90 -6.27 7.07 -7.44
N LEU A 91 -6.96 7.02 -6.31
CA LEU A 91 -6.37 7.30 -5.01
C LEU A 91 -5.84 5.99 -4.41
N ILE A 92 -4.54 5.93 -4.18
CA ILE A 92 -3.85 4.84 -3.50
C ILE A 92 -3.35 5.34 -2.15
N ILE A 93 -3.70 4.63 -1.08
CA ILE A 93 -3.20 4.89 0.26
C ILE A 93 -2.43 3.67 0.74
N ILE A 94 -1.19 3.88 1.17
CA ILE A 94 -0.33 2.83 1.74
C ILE A 94 -0.14 3.13 3.22
N LEU A 95 -0.50 2.17 4.07
CA LEU A 95 -0.39 2.27 5.53
C LEU A 95 0.58 1.24 6.07
N THR A 96 1.50 1.65 6.94
CA THR A 96 2.42 0.71 7.60
C THR A 96 1.80 0.24 8.91
N LYS A 97 1.33 -1.01 8.98
CA LYS A 97 0.75 -1.58 10.22
C LYS A 97 1.79 -1.95 11.27
N GLY A 98 2.96 -2.37 10.81
CA GLY A 98 4.05 -2.87 11.65
C GLY A 98 5.39 -2.67 10.95
N TYR A 99 6.42 -2.39 11.73
CA TYR A 99 7.78 -2.20 11.24
C TYR A 99 8.78 -2.58 12.32
N GLY A 100 10.01 -2.87 11.93
CA GLY A 100 11.12 -3.20 12.82
C GLY A 100 12.27 -3.85 12.06
N THR A 101 13.26 -4.35 12.79
CA THR A 101 14.36 -5.11 12.18
C THR A 101 13.81 -6.37 11.52
N GLY A 102 13.92 -6.45 10.19
CA GLY A 102 13.42 -7.58 9.40
C GLY A 102 11.89 -7.65 9.30
N VAL A 103 11.17 -6.58 9.68
CA VAL A 103 9.71 -6.52 9.59
C VAL A 103 9.26 -5.23 8.92
N LEU A 104 8.39 -5.35 7.93
CA LEU A 104 7.63 -4.25 7.33
C LEU A 104 6.30 -4.81 6.84
N TRP A 105 5.20 -4.37 7.43
CA TRP A 105 3.86 -4.80 7.04
C TRP A 105 3.09 -3.60 6.54
N GLN A 106 2.91 -3.52 5.23
CA GLN A 106 2.07 -2.52 4.60
C GLN A 106 0.76 -3.12 4.10
N ASP A 107 -0.31 -2.36 4.28
CA ASP A 107 -1.56 -2.52 3.54
C ASP A 107 -1.63 -1.46 2.45
N VAL A 108 -2.24 -1.81 1.32
CA VAL A 108 -2.61 -0.88 0.25
C VAL A 108 -4.13 -0.81 0.13
N TYR A 109 -4.65 0.40 -0.09
CA TYR A 109 -6.06 0.67 -0.33
C TYR A 109 -6.18 1.49 -1.61
N VAL A 110 -7.02 1.04 -2.55
CA VAL A 110 -7.19 1.69 -3.85
C VAL A 110 -8.63 2.12 -4.05
N PHE A 111 -8.84 3.34 -4.56
CA PHE A 111 -10.15 3.89 -4.85
C PHE A 111 -10.16 4.49 -6.25
N ASN A 112 -11.20 4.17 -7.01
CA ASN A 112 -11.49 4.88 -8.24
C ASN A 112 -11.96 6.30 -7.91
N THR A 113 -11.71 7.22 -8.84
CA THR A 113 -12.26 8.58 -8.74
C THR A 113 -13.08 8.90 -9.97
N MET A 114 -14.18 9.63 -9.79
CA MET A 114 -15.05 10.06 -10.87
C MET A 114 -15.55 11.47 -10.54
N ASP A 115 -15.45 12.38 -11.50
CA ASP A 115 -15.93 13.78 -11.35
C ASP A 115 -15.43 14.48 -10.07
N ASN A 116 -14.14 14.29 -9.74
CA ASN A 116 -13.52 14.79 -8.49
C ASN A 116 -14.09 14.22 -7.19
N ARG A 117 -14.78 13.08 -7.23
CA ARG A 117 -15.27 12.37 -6.06
C ARG A 117 -14.57 11.03 -5.91
N LEU A 118 -14.45 10.58 -4.66
CA LEU A 118 -13.93 9.26 -4.33
C LEU A 118 -15.07 8.25 -4.37
N ASP A 119 -14.86 7.10 -5.03
CA ASP A 119 -15.77 5.96 -4.82
C ASP A 119 -15.71 5.55 -3.34
N VAL A 120 -16.89 5.36 -2.75
CA VAL A 120 -16.99 4.87 -1.37
C VAL A 120 -16.51 3.44 -1.25
N ASN A 121 -16.61 2.65 -2.32
CA ASN A 121 -16.15 1.28 -2.37
C ASN A 121 -14.66 1.23 -2.74
N GLU A 122 -13.91 0.49 -1.95
CA GLU A 122 -12.53 0.17 -2.26
C GLU A 122 -12.45 -0.83 -3.41
N VAL A 123 -11.52 -0.60 -4.33
CA VAL A 123 -11.15 -1.56 -5.36
C VAL A 123 -10.27 -2.63 -4.71
N ILE A 124 -10.71 -3.88 -4.80
CA ILE A 124 -9.99 -5.00 -4.21
C ILE A 124 -8.62 -5.15 -4.89
N VAL A 125 -7.58 -5.37 -4.08
CA VAL A 125 -6.25 -5.78 -4.53
C VAL A 125 -6.01 -7.22 -4.07
N ASP A 126 -5.62 -8.10 -4.99
CA ASP A 126 -5.32 -9.50 -4.68
C ASP A 126 -4.25 -9.60 -3.58
N ASN A 127 -4.52 -10.44 -2.58
CA ASN A 127 -3.60 -10.64 -1.47
C ASN A 127 -2.26 -11.23 -1.97
N PRO A 128 -1.12 -10.58 -1.69
CA PRO A 128 0.17 -11.01 -2.24
C PRO A 128 0.61 -12.37 -1.71
N LEU A 129 0.32 -12.69 -0.44
CA LEU A 129 0.67 -13.98 0.13
C LEU A 129 -0.17 -15.11 -0.48
N ALA A 130 -1.45 -14.88 -0.76
CA ALA A 130 -2.29 -15.84 -1.47
C ALA A 130 -1.76 -16.12 -2.88
N ILE A 131 -1.30 -15.08 -3.59
CA ILE A 131 -0.63 -15.23 -4.90
C ILE A 131 0.64 -16.07 -4.76
N ILE A 132 1.50 -15.77 -3.77
CA ILE A 132 2.74 -16.51 -3.52
C ILE A 132 2.44 -17.99 -3.24
N HIS A 133 1.52 -18.29 -2.32
CA HIS A 133 1.17 -19.67 -1.98
C HIS A 133 0.62 -20.47 -3.19
N LYS A 134 0.00 -19.79 -4.16
CA LYS A 134 -0.52 -20.44 -5.37
C LYS A 134 0.54 -20.61 -6.46
N LYS A 135 1.44 -19.63 -6.65
CA LYS A 135 2.31 -19.53 -7.83
C LYS A 135 3.79 -19.80 -7.56
N VAL A 136 4.22 -19.78 -6.29
CA VAL A 136 5.63 -19.93 -5.91
C VAL A 136 5.82 -21.26 -5.20
N LYS A 137 6.79 -22.05 -5.66
CA LYS A 137 7.22 -23.28 -5.01
C LYS A 137 8.65 -23.13 -4.52
N THR A 138 8.92 -23.60 -3.31
CA THR A 138 10.20 -23.38 -2.62
C THR A 138 10.81 -24.68 -2.15
N LYS A 139 12.14 -24.67 -2.04
CA LYS A 139 12.90 -25.70 -1.34
C LYS A 139 14.13 -25.06 -0.73
N LEU A 140 14.31 -25.23 0.57
CA LEU A 140 15.47 -24.74 1.30
C LEU A 140 16.34 -25.91 1.77
N THR A 141 17.65 -25.80 1.55
CA THR A 141 18.66 -26.68 2.17
C THR A 141 19.75 -25.84 2.82
N VAL A 142 20.66 -26.46 3.55
CA VAL A 142 21.78 -25.75 4.19
C VAL A 142 22.78 -25.12 3.21
N GLN A 143 22.72 -25.47 1.92
CA GLN A 143 23.60 -24.93 0.88
C GLN A 143 22.88 -23.94 -0.04
N LYS A 144 21.59 -24.17 -0.34
CA LYS A 144 20.89 -23.40 -1.35
C LYS A 144 19.42 -23.20 -1.04
N ALA A 145 18.88 -22.12 -1.59
CA ALA A 145 17.47 -21.87 -1.71
C ALA A 145 17.05 -22.02 -3.17
N GLU A 146 16.05 -22.86 -3.45
CA GLU A 146 15.43 -23.00 -4.76
C GLU A 146 14.05 -22.37 -4.73
N ILE A 147 13.79 -21.48 -5.69
CA ILE A 147 12.51 -20.77 -5.85
C ILE A 147 12.06 -21.02 -7.28
N ASN A 148 10.84 -21.51 -7.45
CA ASN A 148 10.21 -21.68 -8.74
C ASN A 148 8.98 -20.78 -8.82
N VAL A 149 8.99 -19.84 -9.77
CA VAL A 149 7.88 -18.92 -10.04
C VAL A 149 7.40 -19.15 -11.46
N ASN A 150 6.17 -19.63 -11.64
CA ASN A 150 5.60 -19.92 -12.96
C ASN A 150 6.56 -20.70 -13.88
N ASP A 151 7.14 -21.79 -13.34
CA ASP A 151 8.08 -22.70 -14.00
C ASP A 151 9.49 -22.13 -14.27
N LYS A 152 9.76 -20.88 -13.90
CA LYS A 152 11.12 -20.31 -13.89
C LYS A 152 11.82 -20.66 -12.58
N LYS A 153 12.90 -21.42 -12.67
CA LYS A 153 13.71 -21.83 -11.51
C LYS A 153 14.82 -20.81 -11.23
N CYS A 154 14.87 -20.32 -10.00
CA CYS A 154 15.96 -19.55 -9.42
C CYS A 154 16.64 -20.38 -8.33
N ILE A 155 17.97 -20.36 -8.30
CA ILE A 155 18.77 -21.01 -7.26
C ILE A 155 19.71 -19.97 -6.67
N VAL A 156 19.64 -19.79 -5.36
CA VAL A 156 20.51 -18.89 -4.60
C VAL A 156 21.42 -19.74 -3.71
N ASP A 157 22.73 -19.54 -3.82
CA ASP A 157 23.71 -20.09 -2.88
C ASP A 157 23.63 -19.30 -1.57
N ILE A 158 23.38 -20.00 -0.46
CA ILE A 158 23.24 -19.38 0.86
C ILE A 158 24.44 -19.68 1.78
N THR A 159 25.45 -20.43 1.31
CA THR A 159 26.62 -20.81 2.12
C THR A 159 27.43 -19.59 2.56
N ALA A 160 27.48 -18.55 1.73
CA ALA A 160 28.14 -17.28 2.03
C ALA A 160 27.54 -16.55 3.25
N LEU A 161 26.26 -16.82 3.58
CA LEU A 161 25.56 -16.22 4.71
C LEU A 161 25.96 -16.85 6.05
N LYS A 162 26.67 -17.98 6.06
CA LYS A 162 27.17 -18.68 7.26
C LYS A 162 26.10 -18.86 8.34
N ILE A 163 24.87 -19.16 7.92
CA ILE A 163 23.74 -19.39 8.82
C ILE A 163 23.96 -20.71 9.55
N LYS A 164 23.87 -20.68 10.88
CA LYS A 164 23.95 -21.91 11.67
C LYS A 164 22.73 -22.79 11.37
N PRO A 165 22.88 -24.12 11.22
CA PRO A 165 21.77 -25.01 10.87
C PRO A 165 20.53 -24.86 11.77
N GLU A 166 20.72 -24.61 13.07
CA GLU A 166 19.63 -24.41 14.04
C GLU A 166 18.83 -23.11 13.84
N ASN A 167 19.39 -22.15 13.11
CA ASN A 167 18.74 -20.87 12.79
C ASN A 167 18.15 -20.85 11.37
N LEU A 168 18.45 -21.87 10.55
CA LEU A 168 17.88 -22.01 9.22
C LEU A 168 16.43 -22.48 9.34
N PHE A 169 15.52 -21.82 8.64
CA PHE A 169 14.13 -22.22 8.60
C PHE A 169 13.94 -23.53 7.84
N ASN A 170 12.79 -24.19 8.06
CA ASN A 170 12.43 -25.42 7.35
C ASN A 170 12.14 -25.16 5.86
N ASP A 171 11.69 -23.95 5.53
CA ASP A 171 11.47 -23.49 4.16
C ASP A 171 11.64 -21.96 4.10
N ILE A 172 11.59 -21.40 2.90
CA ILE A 172 11.62 -19.96 2.67
C ILE A 172 10.31 -19.35 3.17
N GLY A 173 10.40 -18.46 4.16
CA GLY A 173 9.28 -17.71 4.70
C GLY A 173 8.99 -16.44 3.90
N PHE A 174 7.71 -16.11 3.77
CA PHE A 174 7.24 -14.86 3.17
C PHE A 174 6.28 -14.13 4.12
N GLY A 175 6.27 -12.80 4.07
CA GLY A 175 5.33 -11.97 4.82
C GLY A 175 5.93 -11.22 6.01
N SER A 176 7.21 -11.38 6.31
CA SER A 176 7.88 -10.50 7.27
C SER A 176 8.09 -9.09 6.71
N ILE A 177 8.40 -8.99 5.41
CA ILE A 177 8.49 -7.72 4.67
C ILE A 177 7.52 -7.81 3.50
N ILE A 178 6.51 -6.93 3.50
CA ILE A 178 5.54 -6.69 2.43
C ILE A 178 5.59 -5.18 2.18
N ASP A 179 6.21 -4.80 1.06
CA ASP A 179 6.51 -3.41 0.73
C ASP A 179 5.82 -3.04 -0.59
N TYR A 180 4.80 -2.20 -0.49
CA TYR A 180 4.03 -1.68 -1.61
C TYR A 180 4.65 -0.39 -2.13
N GLU A 181 4.66 -0.23 -3.44
CA GLU A 181 5.02 1.00 -4.11
C GLU A 181 4.17 1.23 -5.35
N VAL A 182 4.11 2.48 -5.82
CA VAL A 182 3.62 2.79 -7.15
C VAL A 182 4.77 3.34 -7.97
N ARG A 183 5.24 2.56 -8.94
CA ARG A 183 6.33 2.93 -9.85
C ARG A 183 5.85 2.80 -11.30
N ASP A 184 6.21 3.76 -12.14
CA ASP A 184 5.88 3.77 -13.57
C ASP A 184 4.38 3.54 -13.89
N ASN A 185 3.51 4.11 -13.05
CA ASN A 185 2.04 3.96 -13.13
C ASN A 185 1.57 2.51 -12.90
N GLN A 186 2.31 1.74 -12.11
CA GLN A 186 1.93 0.38 -11.75
C GLN A 186 1.98 0.23 -10.24
N LEU A 187 0.96 -0.42 -9.68
CA LEU A 187 1.00 -0.90 -8.31
C LEU A 187 1.89 -2.14 -8.26
N ILE A 188 2.90 -2.10 -7.38
CA ILE A 188 3.89 -3.14 -7.23
C ILE A 188 3.98 -3.48 -5.74
N VAL A 189 4.23 -4.76 -5.43
CA VAL A 189 4.59 -5.19 -4.09
C VAL A 189 5.81 -6.09 -4.13
N SER A 190 6.73 -5.86 -3.20
CA SER A 190 7.93 -6.66 -2.96
C SER A 190 7.76 -7.42 -1.65
N ILE A 191 7.89 -8.74 -1.70
CA ILE A 191 7.77 -9.62 -0.53
C ILE A 191 9.09 -10.35 -0.32
N ALA A 192 9.77 -10.08 0.79
CA ALA A 192 11.09 -10.67 1.03
C ALA A 192 10.99 -12.17 1.31
N GLY A 193 11.89 -12.94 0.68
CA GLY A 193 12.12 -14.35 0.97
C GLY A 193 13.10 -14.50 2.12
N GLN A 194 12.58 -14.86 3.30
CA GLN A 194 13.34 -14.99 4.53
C GLN A 194 13.72 -16.45 4.78
N ILE A 195 14.97 -16.71 5.16
CA ILE A 195 15.47 -18.08 5.41
C ILE A 195 16.00 -18.29 6.83
N SER A 196 16.15 -17.20 7.59
CA SER A 196 16.53 -17.21 9.01
C SER A 196 15.97 -15.93 9.67
N PRO A 197 15.99 -15.79 11.01
CA PRO A 197 15.50 -14.58 11.69
C PRO A 197 16.09 -13.26 11.16
N ALA A 198 17.29 -13.27 10.59
CA ALA A 198 17.99 -12.08 10.11
C ALA A 198 18.55 -12.20 8.69
N SER A 199 18.17 -13.23 7.91
CA SER A 199 18.71 -13.44 6.57
C SER A 199 17.61 -13.57 5.52
N PHE A 200 17.79 -12.82 4.43
CA PHE A 200 16.91 -12.76 3.28
C PHE A 200 17.72 -13.03 2.01
N ILE A 201 17.09 -13.67 1.03
CA ILE A 201 17.75 -14.15 -0.20
C ILE A 201 17.30 -13.43 -1.47
N GLY A 202 16.39 -12.46 -1.32
CA GLY A 202 15.72 -11.80 -2.43
C GLY A 202 14.27 -11.50 -2.11
N SER A 203 13.51 -11.13 -3.14
CA SER A 203 12.09 -10.81 -3.02
C SER A 203 11.28 -11.37 -4.17
N VAL A 204 10.07 -11.82 -3.87
CA VAL A 204 9.02 -11.99 -4.89
C VAL A 204 8.44 -10.60 -5.18
N VAL A 205 8.53 -10.18 -6.43
CA VAL A 205 7.97 -8.92 -6.93
C VAL A 205 6.71 -9.24 -7.72
N ILE A 206 5.59 -8.65 -7.32
CA ILE A 206 4.29 -8.78 -7.98
C ILE A 206 3.93 -7.42 -8.57
N VAL A 207 3.69 -7.39 -9.88
CA VAL A 207 3.11 -6.23 -10.56
C VAL A 207 1.64 -6.50 -10.77
N TYR A 208 0.79 -5.55 -10.36
CA TYR A 208 -0.65 -5.67 -10.51
C TYR A 208 -1.15 -5.05 -11.82
N GLU A 209 -2.26 -5.57 -12.33
CA GLU A 209 -3.09 -4.96 -13.38
C GLU A 209 -4.54 -4.95 -12.96
N TYR A 210 -5.29 -3.95 -13.43
CA TYR A 210 -6.72 -3.90 -13.22
C TYR A 210 -7.44 -4.82 -14.22
N ARG A 211 -8.10 -5.86 -13.72
CA ARG A 211 -8.90 -6.81 -14.52
C ARG A 211 -10.07 -7.33 -13.67
N ASP A 212 -11.22 -7.54 -14.32
CA ASP A 212 -12.43 -8.04 -13.66
C ASP A 212 -12.85 -7.19 -12.43
N LYS A 213 -12.66 -5.87 -12.52
CA LYS A 213 -13.00 -4.88 -11.47
C LYS A 213 -12.15 -4.96 -10.20
N MET A 214 -10.95 -5.53 -10.28
CA MET A 214 -10.00 -5.60 -9.17
C MET A 214 -8.55 -5.61 -9.66
N TYR A 215 -7.59 -5.33 -8.78
CA TYR A 215 -6.17 -5.43 -9.09
C TYR A 215 -5.68 -6.86 -8.87
N GLN A 216 -5.32 -7.54 -9.97
CA GLN A 216 -4.84 -8.91 -9.97
C GLN A 216 -3.37 -8.96 -10.38
N ALA A 217 -2.66 -10.03 -10.02
CA ALA A 217 -1.26 -10.20 -10.41
C ALA A 217 -1.11 -10.34 -11.94
N LYS A 218 -0.48 -9.35 -12.58
CA LYS A 218 -0.06 -9.37 -13.98
C LYS A 218 1.20 -10.21 -14.16
N SER A 219 2.21 -9.95 -13.34
CA SER A 219 3.47 -10.70 -13.31
C SER A 219 3.87 -11.01 -11.88
N VAL A 220 4.60 -12.11 -11.72
CA VAL A 220 5.22 -12.54 -10.47
C VAL A 220 6.61 -13.02 -10.83
N GLU A 221 7.62 -12.43 -10.21
CA GLU A 221 9.03 -12.72 -10.48
C GLU A 221 9.81 -12.78 -9.17
N PHE A 222 10.93 -13.48 -9.15
CA PHE A 222 11.82 -13.51 -7.99
C PHE A 222 13.14 -12.82 -8.34
N GLN A 223 13.44 -11.73 -7.64
CA GLN A 223 14.71 -11.03 -7.74
C GLN A 223 15.64 -11.60 -6.66
N PRO A 224 16.90 -11.98 -6.99
CA PRO A 224 17.73 -11.42 -8.07
C PRO A 224 17.76 -12.20 -9.39
N CYS A 225 16.92 -13.21 -9.60
CA CYS A 225 16.99 -14.08 -10.78
C CYS A 225 16.18 -13.58 -12.00
N SER A 226 15.68 -12.35 -11.96
CA SER A 226 14.86 -11.71 -13.00
C SER A 226 15.68 -11.22 -14.19
#